data_AF-A0A418ICH8-F1
#
_entry.id   AF-A0A418ICH8-F1
#
_cell.length_a   1.000
_cell.length_b   1.000
_cell.length_c   1.000
_cell.angle_alpha   90.00
_cell.angle_beta   90.00
_cell.angle_gamma   90.00
#
_symmetry.space_group_name_H-M   'P 1'
#
loop_
_entity.id
_entity.type
_entity.pdbx_description
1 polymer ?
#
loop_
_entity_poly.entity_id
_entity_poly.type
_entity_poly.pdbx_seq_one_letter_code
_entity_poly.pdbx_strand_id
1 'polypeptide(L)'
;MKNLLIRNIKLRKWTIIIYLILLLIAPLQLVIGHGTLLTKSIYSAVAMILLFISIVDSGHVFRFNSKLGHKMSYDFFASLPVSKLALLNANYITVIMFTLVGASILSLYNIPDSNVSADQLNLNIMVPYSYITINFFAIPIAFKRYTEQKSEYISYLIYLLTMFIIIPVFVILIAVGLIAIFNFNLIELDYLEPMFNYGFLVMSILFLIANYFIQYKKIN
;
A
#
# COMPACT_ATOMS: atom_id res chain seq x y z
N MET A 1 15.96 -20.75 -1.86
CA MET A 1 15.29 -19.43 -1.95
C MET A 1 14.72 -19.12 -3.35
N LYS A 2 15.49 -19.26 -4.44
CA LYS A 2 15.03 -19.00 -5.83
C LYS A 2 13.67 -19.63 -6.18
N ASN A 3 13.49 -20.92 -5.89
CA ASN A 3 12.23 -21.64 -6.19
C ASN A 3 11.02 -21.08 -5.42
N LEU A 4 11.24 -20.54 -4.21
CA LEU A 4 10.17 -19.91 -3.42
C LEU A 4 9.73 -18.59 -4.06
N LEU A 5 10.67 -17.77 -4.53
CA LEU A 5 10.36 -16.54 -5.25
C LEU A 5 9.61 -16.83 -6.55
N ILE A 6 10.06 -17.82 -7.34
CA ILE A 6 9.38 -18.23 -8.58
C ILE A 6 7.94 -18.67 -8.27
N ARG A 7 7.74 -19.48 -7.23
CA ARG A 7 6.41 -19.88 -6.78
C ARG A 7 5.57 -18.65 -6.43
N ASN A 8 6.12 -17.73 -5.63
CA ASN A 8 5.42 -16.54 -5.17
C ASN A 8 4.98 -15.65 -6.34
N ILE A 9 5.84 -15.47 -7.34
CA ILE A 9 5.53 -14.74 -8.58
C ILE A 9 4.42 -15.46 -9.37
N LYS A 10 4.49 -16.78 -9.54
CA LYS A 10 3.46 -17.58 -10.23
C LYS A 10 2.08 -17.47 -9.55
N LEU A 11 2.05 -17.44 -8.22
CA LEU A 11 0.80 -17.26 -7.45
C LEU A 11 0.16 -15.88 -7.67
N ARG A 12 0.91 -14.92 -8.20
CA ARG A 12 0.51 -13.53 -8.45
C ARG A 12 0.33 -13.17 -9.92
N LYS A 13 0.15 -14.18 -10.79
CA LYS A 13 -0.07 -13.99 -12.24
C LYS A 13 -1.09 -12.91 -12.59
N TRP A 14 -2.20 -12.84 -11.85
CA TRP A 14 -3.25 -11.84 -12.10
C TRP A 14 -2.82 -10.42 -11.76
N THR A 15 -2.09 -10.22 -10.67
CA THR A 15 -1.51 -8.91 -10.34
C THR A 15 -0.54 -8.46 -11.43
N ILE A 16 0.28 -9.36 -11.94
CA ILE A 16 1.22 -9.07 -13.04
C ILE A 16 0.47 -8.66 -14.31
N ILE A 17 -0.61 -9.37 -14.67
CA ILE A 17 -1.44 -9.03 -15.83
C ILE A 17 -2.05 -7.64 -15.67
N ILE A 18 -2.60 -7.32 -14.50
CA ILE A 18 -3.17 -5.99 -14.21
C ILE A 18 -2.11 -4.90 -14.34
N TYR A 19 -0.92 -5.13 -13.78
CA TYR A 19 0.20 -4.19 -13.87
C TYR A 19 0.68 -3.95 -15.31
N LEU A 20 0.74 -5.00 -16.12
CA LEU A 20 1.06 -4.88 -17.55
C LEU A 20 0.00 -4.06 -18.30
N ILE A 21 -1.29 -4.33 -18.05
CA ILE A 21 -2.39 -3.57 -18.66
C ILE A 21 -2.31 -2.10 -18.28
N LEU A 22 -2.12 -1.80 -17.00
CA LEU A 22 -1.96 -0.42 -16.54
C LEU A 22 -0.76 0.26 -17.23
N LEU A 23 0.39 -0.40 -17.26
CA LEU A 23 1.59 0.15 -17.90
C LEU A 23 1.40 0.44 -19.40
N LEU A 24 0.64 -0.39 -20.12
CA LEU A 24 0.30 -0.16 -21.53
C LEU A 24 -0.66 1.02 -21.74
N ILE A 25 -1.56 1.26 -20.78
CA ILE A 25 -2.54 2.34 -20.83
C ILE A 25 -1.92 3.68 -20.39
N ALA A 26 -0.91 3.66 -19.51
CA ALA A 26 -0.25 4.85 -18.98
C ALA A 26 0.12 5.92 -20.04
N PRO A 27 0.75 5.62 -21.20
CA PRO A 27 1.09 6.65 -22.18
C PRO A 27 -0.12 7.33 -22.83
N LEU A 28 -1.29 6.68 -22.87
CA LEU A 28 -2.50 7.25 -23.47
C LEU A 28 -2.97 8.52 -22.74
N GLN A 29 -2.65 8.65 -21.45
CA GLN A 29 -2.98 9.83 -20.67
C GLN A 29 -2.26 11.10 -21.16
N LEU A 30 -1.14 10.97 -21.87
CA LEU A 30 -0.37 12.12 -22.38
C LEU A 30 -0.97 12.64 -23.70
N VAL A 31 -1.79 11.84 -24.37
CA VAL A 31 -2.37 12.17 -25.68
C VAL A 31 -3.71 12.91 -25.53
N ILE A 32 -4.36 12.81 -24.37
CA ILE A 32 -5.67 13.41 -24.12
C ILE A 32 -5.49 14.86 -23.64
N GLY A 33 -5.98 15.83 -24.42
CA GLY A 33 -5.91 17.25 -24.05
C GLY A 33 -6.72 17.58 -22.79
N HIS A 34 -6.26 18.52 -21.97
CA HIS A 34 -6.84 18.80 -20.64
C HIS A 34 -7.90 19.93 -20.64
N GLY A 35 -8.26 20.44 -21.82
CA GLY A 35 -8.99 21.72 -21.96
C GLY A 35 -10.51 21.64 -21.88
N THR A 36 -11.12 20.47 -22.06
CA THR A 36 -12.59 20.35 -22.15
C THR A 36 -13.22 19.74 -20.90
N LEU A 37 -14.49 20.07 -20.63
CA LEU A 37 -15.24 19.48 -19.52
C LEU A 37 -15.37 17.95 -19.66
N LEU A 38 -15.51 17.47 -20.90
CA LEU A 38 -15.54 16.04 -21.22
C LEU A 38 -14.22 15.34 -20.86
N THR A 39 -13.08 15.94 -21.21
CA THR A 39 -11.77 15.38 -20.86
C THR A 39 -11.54 15.35 -19.35
N LYS A 40 -11.94 16.40 -18.61
CA LYS A 40 -11.86 16.42 -17.14
C LYS A 40 -12.70 15.30 -16.48
N SER A 41 -13.92 15.07 -16.98
CA SER A 41 -14.77 13.98 -16.49
C SER A 41 -14.17 12.60 -16.75
N ILE A 42 -13.54 12.38 -17.91
CA ILE A 42 -12.84 11.13 -18.22
C ILE A 42 -11.64 10.93 -17.28
N TYR A 43 -10.82 11.96 -17.04
CA TYR A 43 -9.71 11.87 -16.09
C TYR A 43 -10.16 11.56 -14.67
N SER A 44 -11.25 12.17 -14.20
CA SER A 44 -11.84 11.89 -12.88
C SER A 44 -12.32 10.43 -12.76
N ALA A 45 -12.97 9.91 -13.82
CA ALA A 45 -13.39 8.52 -13.85
C ALA A 45 -12.19 7.54 -13.83
N VAL A 46 -11.14 7.83 -14.59
CA VAL A 46 -9.90 7.05 -14.61
C VAL A 46 -9.21 7.09 -13.24
N ALA A 47 -9.14 8.27 -12.60
CA ALA A 47 -8.61 8.43 -11.25
C ALA A 47 -9.37 7.59 -10.21
N MET A 48 -10.71 7.59 -10.27
CA MET A 48 -11.54 6.78 -9.37
C MET A 48 -11.29 5.27 -9.58
N ILE A 49 -11.15 4.83 -10.84
CA ILE A 49 -10.82 3.44 -11.16
C ILE A 49 -9.43 3.09 -10.63
N LEU A 50 -8.43 3.96 -10.78
CA LEU A 50 -7.08 3.75 -10.27
C LEU A 50 -7.04 3.70 -8.74
N LEU A 51 -7.79 4.58 -8.06
CA LEU A 51 -7.98 4.53 -6.61
C LEU A 51 -8.62 3.20 -6.18
N PHE A 52 -9.66 2.76 -6.89
CA PHE A 52 -10.30 1.47 -6.59
C PHE A 52 -9.33 0.30 -6.80
N ILE A 53 -8.57 0.30 -7.89
CA ILE A 53 -7.54 -0.71 -8.16
C ILE A 53 -6.47 -0.66 -7.07
N SER A 54 -6.00 0.52 -6.64
CA SER A 54 -4.99 0.63 -5.59
C SER A 54 -5.51 0.12 -4.24
N ILE A 55 -6.77 0.40 -3.89
CA ILE A 55 -7.44 -0.15 -2.69
C ILE A 55 -7.50 -1.68 -2.76
N VAL A 56 -8.03 -2.23 -3.86
CA VAL A 56 -8.24 -3.68 -4.01
C VAL A 56 -6.92 -4.44 -4.11
N ASP A 57 -5.91 -3.82 -4.69
CA ASP A 57 -4.60 -4.42 -4.89
C ASP A 57 -3.70 -4.31 -3.64
N SER A 58 -3.99 -3.35 -2.75
CA SER A 58 -3.35 -3.19 -1.43
C SER A 58 -3.52 -4.42 -0.54
N GLY A 59 -2.63 -4.59 0.44
CA GLY A 59 -2.64 -5.76 1.32
C GLY A 59 -2.06 -7.01 0.65
N HIS A 60 -0.96 -6.85 -0.06
CA HIS A 60 -0.25 -7.93 -0.76
C HIS A 60 0.04 -9.15 0.11
N VAL A 61 0.33 -8.96 1.40
CA VAL A 61 0.62 -10.04 2.35
C VAL A 61 -0.61 -10.93 2.56
N PHE A 62 -1.81 -10.33 2.67
CA PHE A 62 -3.06 -11.07 2.83
C PHE A 62 -3.39 -11.89 1.60
N ARG A 63 -3.25 -11.30 0.40
CA ARG A 63 -3.49 -11.98 -0.87
C ARG A 63 -2.45 -13.06 -1.14
N PHE A 64 -1.23 -12.86 -0.68
CA PHE A 64 -0.20 -13.87 -0.75
C PHE A 64 -0.55 -15.04 0.18
N ASN A 65 -0.90 -14.79 1.44
CA ASN A 65 -1.30 -15.83 2.38
C ASN A 65 -2.57 -16.59 1.95
N SER A 66 -3.55 -15.93 1.32
CA SER A 66 -4.74 -16.63 0.81
C SER A 66 -4.38 -17.63 -0.28
N LYS A 67 -3.46 -17.28 -1.19
CA LYS A 67 -2.94 -18.19 -2.22
C LYS A 67 -2.06 -19.31 -1.68
N LEU A 68 -1.56 -19.17 -0.46
CA LEU A 68 -0.76 -20.17 0.24
C LEU A 68 -1.58 -21.19 1.04
N GLY A 69 -2.92 -21.07 1.10
CA GLY A 69 -3.79 -21.98 1.86
C GLY A 69 -4.35 -21.41 3.17
N HIS A 70 -4.35 -20.09 3.33
CA HIS A 70 -4.97 -19.37 4.45
C HIS A 70 -4.46 -19.80 5.83
N LYS A 71 -5.24 -20.62 6.56
CA LYS A 71 -4.92 -21.07 7.92
C LYS A 71 -3.96 -22.26 7.91
N MET A 72 -4.04 -23.10 6.87
CA MET A 72 -3.21 -24.30 6.73
C MET A 72 -1.83 -24.00 6.15
N SER A 73 -1.57 -22.75 5.74
CA SER A 73 -0.29 -22.37 5.12
C SER A 73 0.87 -22.62 6.07
N TYR A 74 0.73 -22.26 7.35
CA TYR A 74 1.77 -22.46 8.34
C TYR A 74 2.13 -23.95 8.51
N ASP A 75 1.14 -24.81 8.71
CA ASP A 75 1.36 -26.25 8.92
C ASP A 75 1.96 -26.92 7.68
N PHE A 76 1.48 -26.54 6.48
CA PHE A 76 2.02 -27.02 5.23
C PHE A 76 3.47 -26.59 5.03
N PHE A 77 3.81 -25.32 5.22
CA PHE A 77 5.19 -24.83 5.05
C PHE A 77 6.14 -25.31 6.14
N ALA A 78 5.63 -25.61 7.34
CA ALA A 78 6.41 -26.25 8.38
C ALA A 78 6.81 -27.69 8.03
N SER A 79 6.00 -28.39 7.21
CA SER A 79 6.29 -29.75 6.75
C SER A 79 7.26 -29.85 5.55
N LEU A 80 7.51 -28.74 4.86
CA LEU A 80 8.44 -28.75 3.72
C LEU A 80 9.90 -28.74 4.20
N PRO A 81 10.82 -29.40 3.46
CA PRO A 81 12.25 -29.39 3.75
C PRO A 81 12.88 -28.05 3.32
N VAL A 82 12.39 -26.94 3.88
CA VAL A 82 12.80 -25.57 3.54
C VAL A 82 13.10 -24.83 4.83
N SER A 83 14.24 -24.13 4.88
CA SER A 83 14.58 -23.29 6.02
C SER A 83 13.52 -22.20 6.25
N LYS A 84 13.04 -22.05 7.48
CA LYS A 84 12.11 -21.00 7.90
C LYS A 84 12.61 -19.58 7.54
N LEU A 85 13.92 -19.35 7.63
CA LEU A 85 14.56 -18.10 7.22
C LEU A 85 14.38 -17.83 5.72
N ALA A 86 14.61 -18.82 4.85
CA ALA A 86 14.39 -18.64 3.41
C ALA A 86 12.92 -18.38 3.06
N LEU A 87 11.99 -18.90 3.85
CA LEU A 87 10.56 -18.66 3.70
C LEU A 87 10.19 -17.22 4.08
N LEU A 88 10.67 -16.76 5.25
CA LEU A 88 10.52 -15.38 5.70
C LEU A 88 11.06 -14.40 4.64
N ASN A 89 12.31 -14.59 4.22
CA ASN A 89 12.97 -13.71 3.25
C ASN A 89 12.23 -13.69 1.91
N ALA A 90 11.80 -14.85 1.41
CA ALA A 90 11.05 -14.93 0.17
C ALA A 90 9.75 -14.13 0.24
N ASN A 91 9.04 -14.17 1.38
CA ASN A 91 7.76 -13.48 1.53
C ASN A 91 7.94 -11.97 1.67
N TYR A 92 8.89 -11.50 2.47
CA TYR A 92 9.21 -10.07 2.56
C TYR A 92 9.65 -9.51 1.22
N ILE A 93 10.57 -10.18 0.52
CA ILE A 93 11.02 -9.74 -0.81
C ILE A 93 9.85 -9.69 -1.80
N THR A 94 8.95 -10.68 -1.76
CA THR A 94 7.76 -10.69 -2.63
C THR A 94 6.87 -9.49 -2.35
N VAL A 95 6.58 -9.20 -1.07
CA VAL A 95 5.73 -8.07 -0.69
C VAL A 95 6.38 -6.75 -1.10
N ILE A 96 7.64 -6.54 -0.76
CA ILE A 96 8.39 -5.33 -1.14
C ILE A 96 8.41 -5.14 -2.65
N MET A 97 8.72 -6.19 -3.41
CA MET A 97 8.78 -6.15 -4.87
C MET A 97 7.43 -5.74 -5.47
N PHE A 98 6.34 -6.41 -5.10
CA PHE A 98 5.02 -6.08 -5.66
C PHE A 98 4.55 -4.69 -5.22
N THR A 99 4.81 -4.28 -3.97
CA THR A 99 4.44 -2.95 -3.47
C THR A 99 5.16 -1.85 -4.24
N LEU A 100 6.48 -2.00 -4.48
CA LEU A 100 7.25 -1.00 -5.21
C LEU A 100 6.86 -0.95 -6.69
N VAL A 101 6.68 -2.09 -7.35
CA VAL A 101 6.23 -2.12 -8.75
C VAL A 101 4.84 -1.51 -8.89
N GLY A 102 3.90 -1.84 -8.00
CA GLY A 102 2.56 -1.25 -7.99
C GLY A 102 2.60 0.26 -7.77
N ALA A 103 3.41 0.74 -6.81
CA ALA A 103 3.58 2.16 -6.55
C ALA A 103 4.21 2.91 -7.74
N SER A 104 5.23 2.34 -8.38
CA SER A 104 5.84 2.93 -9.58
C SER A 104 4.84 3.06 -10.72
N ILE A 105 4.00 2.04 -10.95
CA ILE A 105 2.95 2.11 -11.98
C ILE A 105 1.92 3.18 -11.61
N LEU A 106 1.50 3.24 -10.36
CA LEU A 106 0.57 4.27 -9.88
C LEU A 106 1.14 5.69 -10.03
N SER A 107 2.46 5.89 -9.80
CA SER A 107 3.11 7.19 -9.99
C SER A 107 3.20 7.65 -11.44
N LEU A 108 3.04 6.73 -12.41
CA LEU A 108 2.97 7.13 -13.81
C LEU A 108 1.66 7.84 -14.13
N TYR A 109 0.60 7.65 -13.32
CA TYR A 109 -0.69 8.26 -13.56
C TYR A 109 -0.78 9.62 -12.90
N ASN A 110 -1.06 10.65 -13.70
CA ASN A 110 -1.49 11.95 -13.20
C ASN A 110 -2.94 11.84 -12.74
N ILE A 111 -3.13 11.40 -11.50
CA ILE A 111 -4.41 11.54 -10.82
C ILE A 111 -4.57 13.04 -10.57
N PRO A 112 -5.55 13.72 -11.22
CA PRO A 112 -5.79 15.12 -10.91
C PRO A 112 -6.09 15.22 -9.43
N ASP A 113 -5.40 16.13 -8.74
CA ASP A 113 -5.61 16.41 -7.33
C ASP A 113 -7.11 16.52 -7.11
N SER A 114 -7.65 15.60 -6.31
CA SER A 114 -9.02 15.71 -5.83
C SER A 114 -9.00 16.84 -4.82
N ASN A 115 -8.94 18.08 -5.33
CA ASN A 115 -9.19 19.28 -4.56
C ASN A 115 -10.65 19.17 -4.12
N VAL A 116 -10.88 18.54 -2.97
CA VAL A 116 -12.15 18.64 -2.26
C VAL A 116 -12.17 20.05 -1.70
N SER A 117 -12.47 21.03 -2.56
CA SER A 117 -12.57 22.43 -2.20
C SER A 117 -13.89 22.65 -1.44
N ALA A 118 -13.87 22.32 -0.16
CA ALA A 118 -14.65 23.04 0.84
C ALA A 118 -13.63 23.91 1.58
N ASP A 119 -13.61 25.20 1.22
CA ASP A 119 -12.78 26.30 1.75
C ASP A 119 -11.49 25.94 2.52
N GLN A 120 -10.37 26.29 1.89
CA GLN A 120 -9.06 26.60 2.50
C GLN A 120 -8.21 25.45 3.09
N LEU A 121 -8.65 24.19 3.09
CA LEU A 121 -7.80 23.05 3.45
C LEU A 121 -7.63 22.09 2.26
N ASN A 122 -6.54 22.26 1.52
CA ASN A 122 -6.14 21.33 0.46
C ASN A 122 -5.06 20.38 1.00
N LEU A 123 -5.45 19.16 1.38
CA LEU A 123 -4.50 18.12 1.79
C LEU A 123 -4.49 17.03 0.73
N ASN A 124 -3.51 17.06 -0.16
CA ASN A 124 -3.39 16.08 -1.22
C ASN A 124 -2.57 14.85 -0.76
N ILE A 125 -3.27 13.76 -0.43
CA ILE A 125 -2.63 12.49 -0.09
C ILE A 125 -2.25 11.79 -1.39
N MET A 126 -0.94 11.71 -1.66
CA MET A 126 -0.44 11.01 -2.84
C MET A 126 -0.76 9.50 -2.77
N VAL A 127 -1.52 9.02 -3.76
CA VAL A 127 -1.96 7.62 -3.89
C VAL A 127 -0.79 6.60 -3.84
N PRO A 128 0.38 6.85 -4.47
CA PRO A 128 1.50 5.92 -4.39
C PRO A 128 2.04 5.74 -2.96
N TYR A 129 2.11 6.81 -2.16
CA TYR A 129 2.66 6.77 -0.81
C TYR A 129 1.70 6.09 0.17
N SER A 130 0.40 6.37 0.06
CA SER A 130 -0.62 5.66 0.85
C SER A 130 -0.63 4.17 0.49
N TYR A 131 -0.50 3.81 -0.80
CA TYR A 131 -0.40 2.42 -1.25
C TYR A 131 0.80 1.67 -0.63
N ILE A 132 1.99 2.29 -0.61
CA ILE A 132 3.17 1.70 0.04
C ILE A 132 2.91 1.51 1.54
N THR A 133 2.41 2.56 2.19
CA THR A 133 2.14 2.60 3.64
C THR A 133 1.19 1.48 4.06
N ILE A 134 0.06 1.33 3.35
CA ILE A 134 -0.95 0.29 3.63
C ILE A 134 -0.38 -1.11 3.43
N ASN A 135 0.46 -1.33 2.42
CA ASN A 135 1.07 -2.64 2.20
C ASN A 135 2.12 -2.98 3.26
N PHE A 136 2.93 -2.01 3.66
CA PHE A 136 4.00 -2.24 4.63
C PHE A 136 3.47 -2.43 6.04
N PHE A 137 2.45 -1.68 6.46
CA PHE A 137 1.79 -1.89 7.75
C PHE A 137 1.01 -3.21 7.84
N ALA A 138 0.66 -3.84 6.72
CA ALA A 138 -0.08 -5.10 6.74
C ALA A 138 0.70 -6.21 7.45
N ILE A 139 2.02 -6.24 7.31
CA ILE A 139 2.88 -7.24 7.94
C ILE A 139 2.90 -7.09 9.48
N PRO A 140 3.34 -5.96 10.07
CA PRO A 140 3.39 -5.81 11.53
C PRO A 140 2.03 -5.85 12.20
N ILE A 141 0.94 -5.49 11.50
CA ILE A 141 -0.40 -5.49 12.09
C ILE A 141 -1.01 -6.89 12.06
N ALA A 142 -1.03 -7.53 10.89
CA ALA A 142 -1.78 -8.77 10.69
C ALA A 142 -0.94 -10.04 10.74
N PHE A 143 0.37 -9.96 10.52
CA PHE A 143 1.28 -11.10 10.43
C PHE A 143 2.41 -10.98 11.46
N LYS A 144 2.07 -10.84 12.75
CA LYS A 144 3.02 -10.56 13.84
C LYS A 144 4.01 -11.70 14.15
N ARG A 145 3.56 -12.95 14.02
CA ARG A 145 4.35 -14.14 14.41
C ARG A 145 5.18 -14.68 13.25
N TYR A 146 4.51 -14.99 12.15
CA TYR A 146 5.10 -15.49 10.92
C TYR A 146 4.34 -14.92 9.73
N THR A 147 5.00 -14.81 8.57
CA THR A 147 4.35 -14.32 7.33
C THR A 147 3.27 -15.25 6.79
N GLU A 148 3.31 -16.52 7.18
CA GLU A 148 2.34 -17.56 6.84
C GLU A 148 1.16 -17.55 7.81
N GLN A 149 1.36 -17.06 9.04
CA GLN A 149 0.33 -17.07 10.07
C GLN A 149 -0.32 -15.69 10.21
N LYS A 150 -1.44 -15.51 9.50
CA LYS A 150 -2.32 -14.35 9.71
C LYS A 150 -2.96 -14.43 11.09
N SER A 151 -3.00 -13.30 11.80
CA SER A 151 -3.80 -13.16 13.02
C SER A 151 -5.28 -13.43 12.72
N GLU A 152 -5.94 -14.23 13.55
CA GLU A 152 -7.32 -14.66 13.30
C GLU A 152 -8.31 -13.50 13.31
N TYR A 153 -8.10 -12.53 14.21
CA TYR A 153 -8.99 -11.39 14.43
C TYR A 153 -8.96 -10.33 13.31
N ILE A 154 -7.94 -10.35 12.44
CA ILE A 154 -7.76 -9.31 11.42
C ILE A 154 -8.23 -9.84 10.06
N SER A 155 -9.42 -9.42 9.64
CA SER A 155 -9.92 -9.67 8.28
C SER A 155 -9.24 -8.73 7.28
N TYR A 156 -9.05 -9.21 6.05
CA TYR A 156 -8.46 -8.42 4.96
C TYR A 156 -9.29 -7.16 4.64
N LEU A 157 -10.61 -7.31 4.50
CA LEU A 157 -11.51 -6.21 4.15
C LEU A 157 -11.55 -5.18 5.28
N ILE A 158 -11.68 -5.64 6.53
CA ILE A 158 -11.66 -4.78 7.72
C ILE A 158 -10.33 -4.03 7.78
N TYR A 159 -9.19 -4.71 7.59
CA TYR A 159 -7.88 -4.06 7.56
C TYR A 159 -7.81 -2.92 6.54
N LEU A 160 -8.24 -3.16 5.30
CA LEU A 160 -8.23 -2.13 4.26
C LEU A 160 -9.13 -0.96 4.63
N LEU A 161 -10.40 -1.20 4.98
CA LEU A 161 -11.32 -0.13 5.37
C LEU A 161 -10.79 0.68 6.55
N THR A 162 -10.24 0.01 7.55
CA THR A 162 -9.66 0.66 8.71
C THR A 162 -8.48 1.54 8.32
N MET A 163 -7.55 1.07 7.47
CA MET A 163 -6.43 1.88 7.03
C MET A 163 -6.84 3.08 6.18
N PHE A 164 -7.82 2.92 5.30
CA PHE A 164 -8.34 4.00 4.47
C PHE A 164 -9.07 5.07 5.27
N ILE A 165 -9.64 4.75 6.43
CA ILE A 165 -10.28 5.72 7.33
C ILE A 165 -9.26 6.32 8.31
N ILE A 166 -8.40 5.50 8.91
CA ILE A 166 -7.44 5.93 9.93
C ILE A 166 -6.42 6.90 9.36
N ILE A 167 -5.88 6.65 8.17
CA ILE A 167 -4.83 7.51 7.60
C ILE A 167 -5.33 8.95 7.43
N PRO A 168 -6.46 9.22 6.72
CA PRO A 168 -6.99 10.57 6.60
C PRO A 168 -7.40 11.20 7.94
N VAL A 169 -8.05 10.45 8.83
CA VAL A 169 -8.48 10.97 10.14
C VAL A 169 -7.28 11.37 10.99
N PHE A 170 -6.22 10.57 11.00
CA PHE A 170 -5.01 10.87 11.76
C PHE A 170 -4.27 12.10 11.21
N VAL A 171 -4.21 12.25 9.88
CA VAL A 171 -3.67 13.46 9.23
C VAL A 171 -4.45 14.70 9.68
N ILE A 172 -5.79 14.66 9.61
CA ILE A 172 -6.65 15.79 10.00
C ILE A 172 -6.49 16.11 11.49
N LEU A 173 -6.45 15.10 12.37
CA LEU A 173 -6.29 15.32 13.81
C LEU A 173 -4.95 15.98 14.15
N ILE A 174 -3.85 15.57 13.52
CA ILE A 174 -2.55 16.22 13.72
C ILE A 174 -2.58 17.65 13.17
N ALA A 175 -3.12 17.85 11.96
CA ALA A 175 -3.26 19.17 11.36
C ALA A 175 -4.02 20.14 12.29
N VAL A 176 -5.19 19.73 12.78
CA VAL A 176 -6.00 20.51 13.73
C VAL A 176 -5.27 20.75 15.04
N GLY A 177 -4.60 19.73 15.58
CA GLY A 177 -3.82 19.85 16.82
C GLY A 177 -2.67 20.85 16.71
N LEU A 178 -1.96 20.86 15.57
CA LEU A 178 -0.89 21.80 15.30
C LEU A 178 -1.41 23.25 15.20
N ILE A 179 -2.54 23.46 14.50
CA ILE A 179 -3.20 24.77 14.43
C ILE A 179 -3.58 25.25 15.84
N ALA A 180 -4.19 24.38 16.64
CA ALA A 180 -4.68 24.73 17.98
C ALA A 180 -3.56 25.04 18.98
N ILE A 181 -2.39 24.39 18.87
CA ILE A 181 -1.28 24.54 19.83
C ILE A 181 -0.34 25.68 19.42
N PHE A 182 -0.05 25.81 18.13
CA PHE A 182 1.01 26.71 17.63
C PHE A 182 0.47 27.93 16.87
N ASN A 183 -0.85 28.08 16.73
CA ASN A 183 -1.48 29.15 15.94
C ASN A 183 -0.94 29.21 14.49
N PHE A 184 -0.65 28.05 13.90
CA PHE A 184 -0.22 27.98 12.51
C PHE A 184 -1.29 28.54 11.55
N ASN A 185 -0.87 29.38 10.61
CA ASN A 185 -1.73 29.87 9.52
C ASN A 185 -2.03 28.74 8.52
N LEU A 186 -3.18 28.81 7.85
CA LEU A 186 -3.62 27.81 6.86
C LEU A 186 -2.62 27.62 5.70
N ILE A 187 -1.84 28.66 5.38
CA ILE A 187 -0.80 28.63 4.33
C ILE A 187 0.40 27.75 4.73
N GLU A 188 0.66 27.57 6.03
CA GLU A 188 1.74 26.71 6.51
C GLU A 188 1.35 25.21 6.49
N LEU A 189 0.07 24.88 6.30
CA LEU A 189 -0.37 23.49 6.10
C LEU A 189 0.05 22.91 4.75
N ASP A 190 0.32 23.75 3.74
CA ASP A 190 0.86 23.29 2.46
C ASP A 190 2.24 22.64 2.63
N TYR A 191 3.02 23.05 3.64
CA TYR A 191 4.29 22.40 4.01
C TYR A 191 4.09 21.13 4.84
N LEU A 192 2.94 20.96 5.49
CA LEU A 192 2.62 19.75 6.25
C LEU A 192 2.24 18.59 5.33
N GLU A 193 1.62 18.85 4.17
CA GLU A 193 1.26 17.80 3.22
C GLU A 193 2.46 16.89 2.82
N PRO A 194 3.61 17.42 2.34
CA PRO A 194 4.77 16.59 2.07
C PRO A 194 5.32 15.94 3.35
N MET A 195 5.31 16.61 4.50
CA MET A 195 5.73 15.99 5.77
C MET A 195 4.87 14.78 6.15
N PHE A 196 3.56 14.82 5.93
CA PHE A 196 2.68 13.67 6.16
C PHE A 196 2.97 12.56 5.16
N ASN A 197 3.00 12.87 3.88
CA ASN A 197 3.24 11.91 2.80
C ASN A 197 4.58 11.16 2.98
N TYR A 198 5.67 11.88 3.21
CA TYR A 198 6.99 11.28 3.47
C TYR A 198 7.09 10.68 4.87
N GLY A 199 6.48 11.29 5.88
CA GLY A 199 6.50 10.83 7.26
C GLY A 199 5.84 9.46 7.42
N PHE A 200 4.64 9.27 6.86
CA PHE A 200 3.95 7.97 6.86
C PHE A 200 4.75 6.91 6.10
N LEU A 201 5.37 7.28 4.98
CA LEU A 201 6.23 6.38 4.22
C LEU A 201 7.42 5.92 5.06
N VAL A 202 8.17 6.84 5.67
CA VAL A 202 9.32 6.51 6.53
C VAL A 202 8.89 5.63 7.71
N MET A 203 7.78 5.99 8.37
CA MET A 203 7.25 5.19 9.48
C MET A 203 6.89 3.78 9.03
N SER A 204 6.22 3.61 7.89
CA SER A 204 5.87 2.29 7.37
C SER A 204 7.09 1.41 7.08
N ILE A 205 8.17 2.01 6.57
CA ILE A 205 9.46 1.33 6.32
C ILE A 205 10.09 0.89 7.64
N LEU A 206 10.17 1.79 8.63
CA LEU A 206 10.75 1.48 9.94
C LEU A 206 10.01 0.33 10.62
N PHE A 207 8.67 0.35 10.58
CA PHE A 207 7.85 -0.73 11.14
C PHE A 207 8.04 -2.06 10.41
N LEU A 208 8.17 -2.04 9.08
CA LEU A 208 8.45 -3.24 8.30
C LEU A 208 9.80 -3.85 8.66
N ILE A 209 10.85 -3.01 8.76
CA ILE A 209 12.21 -3.43 9.13
C ILE A 209 12.23 -3.97 10.56
N ALA A 210 11.64 -3.24 11.52
CA ALA A 210 11.57 -3.67 12.91
C ALA A 210 10.87 -5.03 13.04
N ASN A 211 9.75 -5.22 12.33
CA ASN A 211 9.02 -6.48 12.37
C ASN A 211 9.79 -7.64 11.71
N TYR A 212 10.56 -7.37 10.65
CA TYR A 212 11.48 -8.35 10.07
C TYR A 212 12.49 -8.86 11.11
N PHE A 213 13.14 -7.96 11.86
CA PHE A 213 14.09 -8.35 12.90
C PHE A 213 13.42 -9.10 14.06
N ILE A 214 12.22 -8.68 14.48
CA ILE A 214 11.44 -9.39 15.51
C ILE A 214 11.12 -10.83 15.07
N GLN A 215 10.77 -11.04 13.80
CA GLN A 215 10.46 -12.36 13.25
C GLN A 215 11.72 -13.20 13.05
N TYR A 216 12.79 -12.59 12.57
CA TYR A 216 14.09 -13.22 12.42
C TYR A 216 14.58 -13.82 13.75
N LYS A 217 14.49 -13.06 14.85
CA LYS A 217 14.87 -13.53 16.20
C LYS A 217 14.00 -14.67 16.74
N LYS A 218 12.79 -14.87 16.21
CA LYS A 218 11.92 -15.99 16.61
C LYS A 218 12.19 -17.27 15.81
N ILE A 219 12.85 -17.14 14.66
CA ILE A 219 13.11 -18.25 13.74
C ILE A 219 14.49 -18.88 13.99
N ASN A 220 15.49 -18.07 14.36
CA ASN A 220 16.78 -18.52 14.88
C ASN A 220 16.67 -18.90 16.36
#